data_AF-A0A3D3X025-F1
#
_entry.id   AF-A0A3D3X025-F1
#
_cell.length_a   1.000
_cell.length_b   1.000
_cell.length_c   1.000
_cell.angle_alpha   90.00
_cell.angle_beta   90.00
_cell.angle_gamma   90.00
#
_symmetry.space_group_name_H-M   'P 1'
#
loop_
_entity.id
_entity.type
_entity.pdbx_description
1 polymer ?
#
loop_
_entity_poly.entity_id
_entity_poly.type
_entity_poly.pdbx_seq_one_letter_code
_entity_poly.pdbx_strand_id
1 'polypeptide(L)'
;MVNLIGKVIEELRSSIELFEAFRHEEGLMQLSSVVLEIDHYLKQSDDDLLLKLVPIDRASLGKRLKAVKGELVSVIENFSSTAP
;
A
#
# COMPACT_ATOMS: atom_id res chain seq x y z
N MET A 1 -2.69 9.51 11.48
CA MET A 1 -3.41 8.30 11.02
C MET A 1 -4.29 8.53 9.80
N VAL A 2 -5.20 9.51 9.80
CA VAL A 2 -5.88 9.98 8.57
C VAL A 2 -4.87 10.31 7.47
N ASN A 3 -3.67 10.77 7.87
CA ASN A 3 -2.58 11.08 6.97
C ASN A 3 -1.90 9.87 6.30
N LEU A 4 -1.89 8.67 6.90
CA LEU A 4 -1.18 7.51 6.33
C LEU A 4 -2.05 6.80 5.28
N ILE A 5 -3.33 6.59 5.59
CA ILE A 5 -4.28 6.03 4.62
C ILE A 5 -4.47 7.02 3.47
N GLY A 6 -4.57 8.32 3.75
CA GLY A 6 -4.61 9.35 2.72
C GLY A 6 -3.36 9.35 1.84
N LYS A 7 -2.17 9.23 2.43
CA LYS A 7 -0.90 9.13 1.70
C LYS A 7 -0.84 7.87 0.83
N VAL A 8 -1.17 6.70 1.37
CA VAL A 8 -1.19 5.43 0.63
C VAL A 8 -2.15 5.49 -0.55
N ILE A 9 -3.33 6.10 -0.39
CA ILE A 9 -4.29 6.28 -1.48
C ILE A 9 -3.72 7.18 -2.57
N GLU A 10 -3.04 8.28 -2.22
CA GLU A 10 -2.45 9.17 -3.22
C GLU A 10 -1.22 8.59 -3.92
N GLU A 11 -0.41 7.80 -3.23
CA GLU A 11 0.69 7.06 -3.86
C GLU A 11 0.16 6.00 -4.83
N LEU A 12 -0.93 5.31 -4.48
CA LEU A 12 -1.65 4.40 -5.38
C LEU A 12 -2.19 5.13 -6.62
N ARG A 13 -2.84 6.29 -6.46
CA ARG A 13 -3.35 7.08 -7.58
C ARG A 13 -2.24 7.56 -8.49
N SER A 14 -1.17 8.11 -7.91
CA SER A 14 0.02 8.56 -8.65
C SER A 14 0.66 7.43 -9.43
N SER A 15 0.70 6.21 -8.87
CA SER A 15 1.28 5.06 -9.55
C SER A 15 0.48 4.67 -10.79
N ILE A 16 -0.85 4.69 -10.72
CA ILE A 16 -1.73 4.45 -11.87
C ILE A 16 -1.47 5.49 -12.97
N GLU A 17 -1.38 6.78 -12.61
CA GLU A 17 -1.08 7.86 -13.54
C GLU A 17 0.30 7.67 -14.23
N LEU A 18 1.31 7.16 -13.51
CA LEU A 18 2.62 6.85 -14.08
C LEU A 18 2.58 5.67 -15.05
N PHE A 19 1.79 4.62 -14.76
CA PHE A 19 1.58 3.51 -15.67
C PHE A 19 0.88 3.94 -16.96
N GLU A 20 -0.15 4.80 -16.86
CA GLU A 20 -0.81 5.39 -18.03
C GLU A 20 0.13 6.26 -18.88
N ALA A 21 1.13 6.88 -18.25
CA ALA A 21 2.17 7.68 -18.92
C ALA A 21 3.35 6.85 -19.47
N PHE A 22 3.25 5.52 -19.52
CA PHE A 22 4.33 4.60 -19.91
C PHE A 22 5.60 4.64 -19.03
N ARG A 23 5.52 5.24 -17.82
CA ARG A 23 6.63 5.35 -16.85
C ARG A 23 6.62 4.16 -15.89
N HIS A 24 6.72 2.96 -16.46
CA HIS A 24 6.54 1.69 -15.75
C HIS A 24 7.48 1.50 -14.56
N GLU A 25 8.77 1.83 -14.69
CA GLU A 25 9.74 1.70 -13.59
C GLU A 25 9.40 2.59 -12.39
N GLU A 26 8.94 3.82 -12.65
CA GLU A 26 8.56 4.76 -11.59
C GLU A 26 7.25 4.37 -10.92
N GLY A 27 6.29 3.87 -11.69
CA GLY A 27 5.06 3.26 -11.17
C GLY A 27 5.37 2.08 -10.24
N LEU A 28 6.30 1.20 -10.64
CA LEU A 28 6.74 0.06 -9.83
C LEU A 28 7.46 0.47 -8.55
N MET A 29 8.32 1.51 -8.61
CA MET A 29 8.98 2.06 -7.42
C MET A 29 7.96 2.61 -6.41
N GLN A 30 6.93 3.32 -6.89
CA GLN A 30 5.86 3.81 -6.02
C GLN A 30 5.04 2.67 -5.41
N LEU A 31 4.64 1.66 -6.18
CA LEU A 31 3.92 0.51 -5.62
C LEU A 31 4.74 -0.21 -4.55
N SER A 32 6.05 -0.36 -4.78
CA SER A 32 6.97 -0.97 -3.83
C SER A 32 7.05 -0.15 -2.53
N SER A 33 7.05 1.18 -2.61
CA SER A 33 6.99 2.07 -1.45
C SER A 33 5.70 1.85 -0.65
N VAL A 34 4.55 1.80 -1.32
CA VAL A 34 3.25 1.56 -0.67
C VAL A 34 3.21 0.22 0.06
N VAL A 35 3.76 -0.84 -0.55
CA VAL A 35 3.85 -2.17 0.08
C VAL A 35 4.68 -2.11 1.38
N LEU A 36 5.80 -1.40 1.37
CA LEU A 36 6.66 -1.23 2.55
C LEU A 36 5.96 -0.42 3.66
N GLU A 37 5.20 0.62 3.31
CA GLU A 37 4.43 1.39 4.28
C GLU A 37 3.31 0.57 4.93
N ILE A 38 2.61 -0.26 4.16
CA ILE A 38 1.60 -1.19 4.68
C ILE A 38 2.24 -2.19 5.65
N ASP A 39 3.40 -2.75 5.30
CA ASP A 39 4.11 -3.68 6.20
C ASP A 39 4.60 -3.01 7.48
N HIS A 40 5.10 -1.77 7.39
CA HIS A 40 5.49 -0.98 8.55
C HIS A 40 4.29 -0.72 9.46
N TYR A 41 3.16 -0.30 8.88
CA TYR A 41 1.94 -0.05 9.63
C TYR A 41 1.41 -1.30 10.31
N LEU A 42 1.35 -2.44 9.61
CA LEU A 42 0.91 -3.70 10.20
C LEU A 42 1.76 -4.12 11.40
N LYS A 43 3.08 -3.90 11.36
CA LYS A 43 4.00 -4.20 12.46
C LYS A 43 3.82 -3.27 13.66
N GLN A 44 3.50 -1.99 13.44
CA GLN A 44 3.40 -0.98 14.51
C GLN A 44 1.97 -0.74 15.00
N SER A 45 0.96 -1.23 14.30
CA SER A 45 -0.44 -0.93 14.60
C SER A 45 -0.92 -1.40 15.98
N ASP A 46 -0.27 -2.42 16.57
CA ASP A 46 -0.57 -2.88 17.93
C ASP A 46 -0.07 -1.91 19.01
N ASP A 47 0.99 -1.16 18.70
CA ASP A 47 1.59 -0.16 19.59
C ASP A 47 0.99 1.24 19.42
N ASP A 48 0.25 1.49 18.34
CA ASP A 48 -0.36 2.80 18.11
C ASP A 48 -1.51 3.08 19.10
N LEU A 49 -1.24 3.99 20.04
CA LEU A 49 -2.16 4.46 21.07
C LEU A 49 -3.39 5.14 20.46
N LEU A 50 -3.28 5.80 19.31
CA LEU A 50 -4.40 6.45 18.64
C LEU A 50 -5.37 5.41 18.09
N LEU A 51 -4.90 4.28 17.55
CA LEU A 51 -5.78 3.17 17.18
C LEU A 51 -6.48 2.56 18.39
N LYS A 52 -5.96 2.73 19.62
CA LYS A 52 -6.59 2.16 20.83
C LYS A 52 -7.80 2.99 21.23
N LEU A 53 -7.86 4.24 20.78
CA LEU A 53 -8.89 5.22 21.11
C LEU A 53 -10.02 5.26 20.07
N VAL A 54 -9.77 4.77 18.85
CA VAL A 54 -10.80 4.75 17.79
C VAL A 54 -11.50 3.38 17.78
N PRO A 55 -12.84 3.32 17.70
CA PRO A 55 -13.59 2.07 17.64
C PRO A 55 -13.48 1.46 16.22
N ILE A 56 -12.27 1.04 15.85
CA ILE A 56 -11.99 0.32 14.61
C ILE A 56 -11.73 -1.14 14.94
N ASP A 57 -12.39 -2.04 14.22
CA ASP A 57 -12.05 -3.46 14.24
C ASP A 57 -10.67 -3.66 13.58
N ARG A 58 -9.64 -3.70 14.42
CA ARG A 58 -8.24 -3.87 14.03
C ARG A 58 -7.98 -5.17 13.29
N ALA A 59 -8.68 -6.24 13.66
CA ALA A 59 -8.52 -7.53 12.99
C ALA A 59 -9.05 -7.46 11.55
N SER A 60 -10.20 -6.81 11.35
CA SER A 60 -10.75 -6.55 10.02
C SER A 60 -9.86 -5.60 9.20
N LEU A 61 -9.37 -4.51 9.80
CA LEU A 61 -8.45 -3.58 9.14
C LEU A 61 -7.15 -4.28 8.72
N GLY A 62 -6.53 -5.05 9.63
CA GLY A 62 -5.31 -5.80 9.35
C GLY A 62 -5.50 -6.84 8.23
N LYS A 63 -6.65 -7.54 8.19
CA LYS A 63 -6.99 -8.46 7.10
C LYS A 63 -7.12 -7.73 5.76
N ARG A 64 -7.82 -6.60 5.72
CA ARG A 64 -7.99 -5.79 4.49
C ARG A 64 -6.66 -5.25 3.98
N LEU A 65 -5.81 -4.73 4.86
CA LEU A 65 -4.48 -4.22 4.48
C LEU A 65 -3.57 -5.35 3.95
N LYS A 66 -3.63 -6.54 4.55
CA LYS A 66 -2.90 -7.71 4.01
C LYS A 66 -3.41 -8.14 2.64
N ALA A 67 -4.72 -8.08 2.39
CA ALA A 67 -5.30 -8.38 1.09
C ALA A 67 -4.85 -7.37 0.02
N VAL A 68 -4.96 -6.07 0.30
CA VAL A 68 -4.47 -5.00 -0.59
C VAL A 68 -2.98 -5.17 -0.87
N LYS A 69 -2.16 -5.47 0.14
CA LYS A 69 -0.73 -5.74 -0.06
C LYS A 69 -0.51 -6.91 -1.03
N GLY A 70 -1.26 -8.00 -0.88
CA GLY A 70 -1.16 -9.16 -1.76
C GLY A 70 -1.47 -8.81 -3.21
N GLU A 71 -2.52 -8.03 -3.45
CA GLU A 71 -2.87 -7.55 -4.79
C GLU A 71 -1.77 -6.68 -5.38
N LEU A 72 -1.21 -5.75 -4.61
CA LEU A 72 -0.12 -4.87 -5.07
C LEU A 72 1.15 -5.66 -5.41
N VAL A 73 1.51 -6.64 -4.58
CA VAL A 73 2.66 -7.53 -4.85
C VAL A 73 2.45 -8.29 -6.16
N SER A 74 1.26 -8.86 -6.39
CA SER A 74 0.96 -9.54 -7.65
C SER A 74 1.03 -8.60 -8.86
N VAL A 75 0.59 -7.35 -8.73
CA VAL A 75 0.75 -6.35 -9.80
C VAL A 75 2.23 -6.09 -10.09
N ILE A 76 3.04 -5.85 -9.05
CA ILE A 76 4.50 -5.64 -9.20
C ILE A 76 5.16 -6.84 -9.89
N GLU A 77 4.86 -8.06 -9.44
CA GLU A 77 5.44 -9.30 -9.98
C GLU A 77 5.05 -9.52 -11.45
N ASN A 78 3.78 -9.29 -11.79
CA ASN A 78 3.29 -9.41 -13.15
C ASN A 78 4.01 -8.43 -14.09
N PHE A 79 4.08 -7.15 -13.71
CA PHE A 79 4.74 -6.13 -14.52
C PHE A 79 6.26 -6.33 -14.63
N SER A 80 6.91 -6.80 -13.56
CA SER A 80 8.35 -7.13 -13.56
C SER A 80 8.66 -8.34 -14.44
N SER A 81 7.70 -9.26 -14.60
CA SER A 81 7.85 -10.47 -15.43
C SER A 81 7.48 -10.24 -16.89
N THR A 82 6.74 -9.17 -17.22
CA THR A 82 6.38 -8.78 -18.58
C THR A 82 7.28 -7.68 -19.18
N ALA A 83 8.28 -7.20 -18.44
CA ALA A 83 9.27 -6.27 -18.99
C ALA A 83 10.18 -7.00 -20.01
N PRO A 84 10.35 -6.47 -21.25
CA PRO A 84 11.22 -7.05 -22.26
C PRO A 84 12.72 -6.93 -21.92
#